data_AF-A0ABD3JXX3-F1
#
_entry.id   AF-A0ABD3JXX3-F1
#
_cell.length_a   1.000
_cell.length_b   1.000
_cell.length_c   1.000
_cell.angle_alpha   90.00
_cell.angle_beta   90.00
_cell.angle_gamma   90.00
#
_symmetry.space_group_name_H-M   'P 1'
#
loop_
_entity.id
_entity.type
_entity.pdbx_description
1 polymer ?
#
loop_
_entity_poly.entity_id
_entity_poly.type
_entity_poly.pdbx_seq_one_letter_code
_entity_poly.pdbx_strand_id
1 'polypeptide(L)'
;IYKEGQFIPMHDSLDYGGNFAHMLGFDNLKMHELMRLYLTIHSDHEGGNVSAHTAHLVASALSDPYLSFAAALNGLAGPLHGLANQEVLLWIKSVVDECGENVSTEQLKEYIWKTLNSGKVVPGYGHGVLRQTDPRYTCQREFALKHLPDDPLFQLVSKLYEVVPPILIELGKLIWDRALGLPLERPKSVTMEWLENYCRKAATS
;
A
#
# COMPACT_ATOMS: atom_id res chain seq x y z
N ILE A 1 14.98 -21.09 -2.29
CA ILE A 1 14.83 -20.34 -1.03
C ILE A 1 13.57 -20.77 -0.28
N TYR A 2 12.37 -20.78 -0.86
CA TYR A 2 11.14 -21.12 -0.10
C TYR A 2 10.62 -22.57 -0.25
N LYS A 3 10.95 -23.25 -1.37
CA LYS A 3 10.41 -24.60 -1.72
C LYS A 3 11.48 -25.54 -2.27
N GLU A 4 12.74 -25.33 -1.89
CA GLU A 4 13.87 -26.21 -2.28
C GLU A 4 14.03 -26.45 -3.80
N GLY A 5 13.50 -25.55 -4.64
CA GLY A 5 13.56 -25.69 -6.11
C GLY A 5 12.52 -26.65 -6.68
N GLN A 6 11.54 -27.11 -5.90
CA GLN A 6 10.43 -27.91 -6.39
C GLN A 6 9.56 -27.09 -7.34
N PHE A 7 9.34 -27.63 -8.54
CA PHE A 7 8.50 -27.04 -9.58
C PHE A 7 7.14 -27.74 -9.62
N ILE A 8 6.06 -26.96 -9.67
CA ILE A 8 4.68 -27.45 -9.82
C ILE A 8 4.18 -26.98 -11.20
N PRO A 9 3.81 -27.89 -12.12
CA PRO A 9 3.34 -27.51 -13.44
C PRO A 9 1.97 -26.83 -13.38
N MET A 10 1.60 -26.15 -14.47
CA MET A 10 0.25 -25.61 -14.63
C MET A 10 -0.81 -26.72 -14.68
N HIS A 11 -2.02 -26.38 -14.26
CA HIS A 11 -3.20 -27.22 -14.34
C HIS A 11 -4.25 -26.60 -15.27
N ASP A 12 -4.38 -27.14 -16.48
CA ASP A 12 -5.16 -26.54 -17.58
C ASP A 12 -6.66 -26.33 -17.29
N SER A 13 -7.21 -27.00 -16.28
CA SER A 13 -8.61 -26.82 -15.88
C SER A 13 -8.84 -25.64 -14.90
N LEU A 14 -7.78 -25.00 -14.41
CA LEU A 14 -7.88 -23.86 -13.48
C LEU A 14 -7.82 -22.54 -14.26
N ASP A 15 -8.53 -21.52 -13.76
CA ASP A 15 -8.37 -20.15 -14.24
C ASP A 15 -7.04 -19.52 -13.81
N TYR A 16 -6.74 -18.30 -14.26
CA TYR A 16 -5.47 -17.62 -14.01
C TYR A 16 -5.10 -17.53 -12.52
N GLY A 17 -6.04 -17.10 -11.67
CA GLY A 17 -5.81 -16.94 -10.24
C GLY A 17 -5.65 -18.28 -9.52
N GLY A 18 -6.49 -19.26 -9.84
CA GLY A 18 -6.39 -20.62 -9.30
C GLY A 18 -5.10 -21.31 -9.73
N ASN A 19 -4.73 -21.20 -11.00
CA ASN A 19 -3.51 -21.80 -11.53
C ASN A 19 -2.25 -21.16 -10.94
N PHE A 20 -2.25 -19.83 -10.70
CA PHE A 20 -1.12 -19.19 -10.03
C PHE A 20 -0.99 -19.64 -8.57
N ALA A 21 -2.09 -19.73 -7.82
CA ALA A 21 -2.07 -20.27 -6.46
C ALA A 21 -1.59 -21.75 -6.42
N HIS A 22 -2.06 -22.58 -7.36
CA HIS A 22 -1.62 -23.97 -7.54
C HIS A 22 -0.11 -24.07 -7.76
N MET A 23 0.44 -23.30 -8.71
CA MET A 23 1.88 -23.32 -9.01
C MET A 23 2.75 -22.79 -7.84
N LEU A 24 2.18 -22.00 -6.92
CA LEU A 24 2.82 -21.60 -5.67
C LEU A 24 2.76 -22.69 -4.57
N GLY A 25 2.04 -23.78 -4.81
CA GLY A 25 1.84 -24.91 -3.89
C GLY A 25 0.66 -24.75 -2.94
N PHE A 26 -0.37 -23.98 -3.32
CA PHE A 26 -1.57 -23.75 -2.52
C PHE A 26 -2.84 -24.19 -3.26
N ASP A 27 -3.22 -25.46 -3.08
CA ASP A 27 -4.35 -26.07 -3.82
C ASP A 27 -5.72 -25.95 -3.15
N ASN A 28 -5.79 -25.33 -1.97
CA ASN A 28 -7.06 -25.18 -1.29
C ASN A 28 -7.90 -24.07 -1.93
N LEU A 29 -9.22 -24.30 -2.02
CA LEU A 29 -10.15 -23.39 -2.70
C LEU A 29 -10.14 -21.98 -2.10
N LYS A 30 -9.93 -21.84 -0.78
CA LYS A 30 -9.84 -20.51 -0.13
C LYS A 30 -8.65 -19.71 -0.65
N MET A 31 -7.49 -20.34 -0.87
CA MET A 31 -6.31 -19.68 -1.43
C MET A 31 -6.49 -19.31 -2.91
N HIS A 32 -7.22 -20.14 -3.68
CA HIS A 32 -7.58 -19.79 -5.06
C HIS A 32 -8.46 -18.53 -5.08
N GLU A 33 -9.49 -18.47 -4.23
CA GLU A 33 -10.37 -17.30 -4.11
C GLU A 33 -9.61 -16.05 -3.65
N LEU A 34 -8.71 -16.19 -2.66
CA LEU A 34 -7.86 -15.10 -2.20
C LEU A 34 -6.97 -14.57 -3.34
N MET A 35 -6.33 -15.46 -4.10
CA MET A 35 -5.45 -15.09 -5.20
C MET A 35 -6.23 -14.38 -6.33
N ARG A 36 -7.42 -14.88 -6.67
CA ARG A 36 -8.32 -14.23 -7.64
C ARG A 36 -8.68 -12.81 -7.20
N LEU A 37 -9.08 -12.63 -5.95
CA LEU A 37 -9.39 -11.31 -5.40
C LEU A 37 -8.15 -10.39 -5.40
N TYR A 38 -7.02 -10.89 -4.90
CA TYR A 38 -5.77 -10.13 -4.78
C TYR A 38 -5.27 -9.60 -6.12
N LEU A 39 -5.21 -10.46 -7.13
CA LEU A 39 -4.79 -10.09 -8.49
C LEU A 39 -5.75 -9.07 -9.12
N THR A 40 -7.05 -9.20 -8.85
CA THR A 40 -8.07 -8.29 -9.41
C THR A 40 -7.97 -6.90 -8.82
N ILE A 41 -7.86 -6.75 -7.50
CA ILE A 41 -7.91 -5.43 -6.86
C ILE A 41 -6.60 -4.64 -6.93
N HIS A 42 -5.48 -5.31 -7.28
CA HIS A 42 -4.18 -4.69 -7.50
C HIS A 42 -3.81 -4.59 -8.99
N SER A 43 -4.75 -4.87 -9.90
CA SER A 43 -4.47 -4.92 -11.34
C SER A 43 -4.05 -3.58 -11.92
N ASP A 44 -4.63 -2.49 -11.42
CA ASP A 44 -4.33 -1.12 -11.86
C ASP A 44 -4.64 -0.10 -10.77
N HIS A 45 -3.95 1.04 -10.79
CA HIS A 45 -4.23 2.18 -9.93
C HIS A 45 -3.73 3.47 -10.59
N GLU A 46 -4.29 3.78 -11.76
CA GLU A 46 -3.95 4.91 -12.62
C GLU A 46 -2.50 4.88 -13.16
N GLY A 47 -2.12 5.91 -13.91
CA GLY A 47 -0.80 5.99 -14.56
C GLY A 47 0.27 6.77 -13.79
N GLY A 48 -0.08 7.43 -12.68
CA GLY A 48 0.85 8.32 -11.95
C GLY A 48 1.83 7.59 -11.03
N ASN A 49 1.53 6.35 -10.65
CA ASN A 49 2.42 5.55 -9.82
C ASN A 49 3.68 5.12 -10.60
N VAL A 50 4.80 4.90 -9.89
CA VAL A 50 6.12 4.72 -10.49
C VAL A 50 6.16 3.53 -11.45
N SER A 51 5.53 2.40 -11.12
CA SER A 51 5.53 1.22 -11.99
C SER A 51 4.75 1.45 -13.29
N ALA A 52 3.54 1.98 -13.20
CA ALA A 52 2.71 2.24 -14.38
C ALA A 52 3.34 3.30 -15.29
N HIS A 53 3.85 4.39 -14.71
CA HIS A 53 4.52 5.45 -15.47
C HIS A 53 5.81 4.93 -16.12
N THR A 54 6.61 4.12 -15.42
CA THR A 54 7.84 3.55 -16.00
C THR A 54 7.53 2.63 -17.17
N ALA A 55 6.53 1.75 -17.05
CA ALA A 55 6.08 0.89 -18.16
C ALA A 55 5.69 1.76 -19.37
N HIS A 56 4.87 2.78 -19.14
CA HIS A 56 4.39 3.68 -20.19
C HIS A 56 5.53 4.47 -20.85
N LEU A 57 6.47 4.99 -20.06
CA LEU A 57 7.60 5.78 -20.54
C LEU A 57 8.51 4.93 -21.44
N VAL A 58 8.87 3.72 -21.03
CA VAL A 58 9.72 2.81 -21.81
C VAL A 58 9.02 2.34 -23.08
N ALA A 59 7.73 2.00 -22.98
CA ALA A 59 6.91 1.63 -24.14
C ALA A 59 6.77 2.78 -25.16
N SER A 60 6.76 4.04 -24.70
CA SER A 60 6.65 5.21 -25.60
C SER A 60 7.82 5.34 -26.59
N ALA A 61 8.96 4.73 -26.27
CA ALA A 61 10.12 4.61 -27.16
C ALA A 61 10.06 3.38 -28.10
N LEU A 62 8.89 2.76 -28.26
CA LEU A 62 8.65 1.54 -29.04
C LEU A 62 9.39 0.29 -28.52
N SER A 63 9.82 0.31 -27.26
CA SER A 63 10.31 -0.90 -26.59
C SER A 63 9.16 -1.88 -26.42
N ASP A 64 9.43 -3.18 -26.61
CA ASP A 64 8.39 -4.21 -26.50
C ASP A 64 7.86 -4.37 -25.05
N PRO A 65 6.74 -5.08 -24.85
CA PRO A 65 6.15 -5.23 -23.53
C PRO A 65 7.04 -5.90 -22.49
N TYR A 66 7.98 -6.78 -22.88
CA TYR A 66 8.88 -7.43 -21.92
C TYR A 66 9.85 -6.43 -21.33
N LEU A 67 10.47 -5.60 -22.17
CA LEU A 67 11.39 -4.54 -21.73
C LEU A 67 10.66 -3.50 -20.86
N SER A 68 9.47 -3.09 -21.29
CA SER A 68 8.65 -2.12 -20.57
C SER A 68 8.22 -2.63 -19.19
N PHE A 69 7.76 -3.87 -19.10
CA PHE A 69 7.35 -4.47 -17.83
C PHE A 69 8.53 -4.75 -16.90
N ALA A 70 9.68 -5.20 -17.43
CA ALA A 70 10.89 -5.38 -16.63
C ALA A 70 11.36 -4.07 -15.99
N ALA A 71 11.34 -2.96 -16.75
CA ALA A 71 11.64 -1.64 -16.19
C ALA A 71 10.62 -1.22 -15.12
N ALA A 72 9.33 -1.50 -15.33
CA ALA A 72 8.28 -1.22 -14.35
C ALA A 72 8.50 -1.97 -13.03
N LEU A 73 8.96 -3.23 -13.08
CA LEU A 73 9.31 -4.01 -11.89
C LEU A 73 10.49 -3.41 -11.11
N ASN A 74 11.48 -2.81 -11.79
CA ASN A 74 12.55 -2.09 -11.11
C ASN A 74 12.00 -0.87 -10.33
N GLY A 75 11.05 -0.15 -10.93
CA GLY A 75 10.33 0.93 -10.25
C GLY A 75 9.50 0.43 -9.06
N LEU A 76 8.79 -0.70 -9.24
CA LEU A 76 8.00 -1.35 -8.19
C LEU A 76 8.85 -1.84 -7.01
N ALA A 77 10.08 -2.29 -7.27
CA ALA A 77 11.02 -2.70 -6.22
C ALA A 77 11.52 -1.53 -5.35
N GLY A 78 11.27 -0.28 -5.74
CA GLY A 78 11.62 0.91 -4.96
C GLY A 78 10.93 0.94 -3.59
N PRO A 79 11.64 1.29 -2.50
CA PRO A 79 11.06 1.30 -1.15
C PRO A 79 9.79 2.14 -0.98
N LEU A 80 9.72 3.26 -1.70
CA LEU A 80 8.60 4.19 -1.66
C LEU A 80 7.40 3.76 -2.53
N HIS A 81 7.46 2.59 -3.17
CA HIS A 81 6.39 2.08 -4.03
C HIS A 81 5.91 0.68 -3.60
N GLY A 82 6.80 -0.32 -3.58
CA GLY A 82 6.40 -1.73 -3.42
C GLY A 82 6.36 -2.29 -1.99
N LEU A 83 6.70 -1.52 -0.94
CA LEU A 83 6.91 -2.09 0.40
C LEU A 83 5.75 -1.91 1.38
N ALA A 84 4.72 -1.12 1.06
CA ALA A 84 3.64 -0.83 2.04
C ALA A 84 3.00 -2.10 2.65
N ASN A 85 2.78 -3.15 1.85
CA ASN A 85 2.23 -4.43 2.34
C ASN A 85 3.13 -5.08 3.41
N GLN A 86 4.43 -5.19 3.15
CA GLN A 86 5.36 -5.87 4.07
C GLN A 86 5.59 -5.04 5.34
N GLU A 87 5.63 -3.72 5.24
CA GLU A 87 5.79 -2.82 6.38
C GLU A 87 4.60 -2.94 7.34
N VAL A 88 3.37 -3.00 6.80
CA VAL A 88 2.16 -3.23 7.61
C VAL A 88 2.23 -4.58 8.32
N LEU A 89 2.58 -5.65 7.61
CA LEU A 89 2.65 -6.99 8.23
C LEU A 89 3.70 -7.09 9.33
N LEU A 90 4.90 -6.54 9.09
CA LEU A 90 5.98 -6.52 10.09
C LEU A 90 5.59 -5.68 11.30
N TRP A 91 4.95 -4.53 11.08
CA TRP A 91 4.49 -3.67 12.17
C TRP A 91 3.40 -4.36 13.01
N ILE A 92 2.40 -4.98 12.39
CA ILE A 92 1.35 -5.74 13.10
C ILE A 92 1.97 -6.85 13.96
N LYS A 93 2.94 -7.60 13.42
CA LYS A 93 3.64 -8.64 14.19
C LYS A 93 4.39 -8.06 15.39
N SER A 94 5.08 -6.92 15.22
CA SER A 94 5.74 -6.26 16.34
C SER A 94 4.77 -5.78 17.43
N VAL A 95 3.55 -5.36 17.06
CA VAL A 95 2.50 -5.03 18.03
C VAL A 95 2.05 -6.27 18.81
N VAL A 96 1.90 -7.42 18.14
CA VAL A 96 1.59 -8.69 18.83
C VAL A 96 2.73 -9.09 19.76
N ASP A 97 3.98 -8.94 19.34
CA ASP A 97 5.16 -9.27 20.15
C ASP A 97 5.27 -8.37 21.40
N GLU A 98 4.92 -7.08 21.30
CA GLU A 98 4.98 -6.12 22.42
C GLU A 98 3.74 -6.18 23.35
N CYS A 99 2.54 -6.31 22.78
CA CYS A 99 1.27 -6.17 23.51
C CYS A 99 0.53 -7.49 23.77
N GLY A 100 0.97 -8.57 23.11
CA GLY A 100 0.29 -9.88 23.12
C GLY A 100 -0.91 -9.96 22.16
N GLU A 101 -1.32 -11.20 21.85
CA GLU A 101 -2.42 -11.49 20.92
C GLU A 101 -3.78 -10.96 21.40
N ASN A 102 -3.96 -10.87 22.72
CA ASN A 102 -5.22 -10.46 23.36
C ASN A 102 -5.20 -9.00 23.83
N VAL A 103 -4.49 -8.11 23.12
CA VAL A 103 -4.47 -6.67 23.44
C VAL A 103 -5.89 -6.09 23.48
N SER A 104 -6.19 -5.37 24.56
CA SER A 104 -7.48 -4.67 24.71
C SER A 104 -7.53 -3.41 23.85
N THR A 105 -8.73 -2.93 23.55
CA THR A 105 -8.94 -1.69 22.77
C THR A 105 -8.26 -0.48 23.43
N GLU A 106 -8.30 -0.38 24.76
CA GLU A 106 -7.68 0.73 25.49
C GLU A 106 -6.14 0.69 25.42
N GLN A 107 -5.54 -0.50 25.61
CA GLN A 107 -4.09 -0.67 25.46
C GLN A 107 -3.63 -0.36 24.03
N LEU A 108 -4.41 -0.79 23.04
CA LEU A 108 -4.10 -0.50 21.64
C LEU A 108 -4.20 1.01 21.37
N LYS A 109 -5.21 1.69 21.90
CA LYS A 109 -5.34 3.15 21.80
C LYS A 109 -4.15 3.88 22.42
N GLU A 110 -3.71 3.47 23.61
CA GLU A 110 -2.52 4.01 24.26
C GLU A 110 -1.25 3.81 23.42
N TYR A 111 -1.08 2.60 22.87
CA TYR A 111 0.03 2.27 21.97
C TYR A 111 0.07 3.15 20.71
N ILE A 112 -1.09 3.38 20.08
CA ILE A 112 -1.21 4.25 18.90
C ILE A 112 -0.86 5.70 19.26
N TRP A 113 -1.37 6.23 20.38
CA TRP A 113 -1.02 7.57 20.85
C TRP A 113 0.47 7.72 21.13
N LYS A 114 1.08 6.74 21.81
CA LYS A 114 2.53 6.72 22.06
C LYS A 114 3.32 6.71 20.75
N THR A 115 2.88 5.93 19.77
CA THR A 115 3.50 5.85 18.44
C THR A 115 3.46 7.22 17.75
N LEU A 116 2.29 7.83 17.65
CA LEU A 116 2.09 9.11 16.96
C LEU A 116 2.82 10.27 17.69
N ASN A 117 2.75 10.32 19.02
CA ASN A 117 3.46 11.34 19.81
C ASN A 117 4.99 11.21 19.75
N SER A 118 5.50 10.04 19.37
CA SER A 118 6.94 9.83 19.11
C SER A 118 7.39 10.29 17.71
N GLY A 119 6.49 10.87 16.91
CA GLY A 119 6.75 11.30 15.54
C GLY A 119 6.73 10.17 14.51
N LYS A 120 6.29 8.96 14.90
CA LYS A 120 6.10 7.82 14.00
C LYS A 120 4.71 7.85 13.39
N VAL A 121 4.53 7.13 12.29
CA VAL A 121 3.23 6.93 11.61
C VAL A 121 2.67 5.54 11.92
N VAL A 122 1.37 5.36 11.71
CA VAL A 122 0.73 4.03 11.70
C VAL A 122 0.72 3.53 10.25
N PRO A 123 1.49 2.48 9.88
CA PRO A 123 1.55 1.99 8.50
C PRO A 123 0.16 1.60 7.98
N GLY A 124 -0.13 1.95 6.73
CA GLY A 124 -1.42 1.67 6.08
C GLY A 124 -2.56 2.64 6.41
N TYR A 125 -2.35 3.62 7.30
CA TYR A 125 -3.34 4.64 7.62
C TYR A 125 -2.84 6.05 7.24
N GLY A 126 -3.78 6.95 6.91
CA GLY A 126 -3.48 8.37 6.66
C GLY A 126 -3.09 8.73 5.22
N HIS A 127 -3.48 7.93 4.23
CA HIS A 127 -3.21 8.26 2.82
C HIS A 127 -4.03 9.49 2.37
N GLY A 128 -3.35 10.59 2.03
CA GLY A 128 -3.90 11.95 1.96
C GLY A 128 -4.88 12.28 0.82
N VAL A 129 -5.33 11.30 0.04
CA VAL A 129 -6.23 11.52 -1.11
C VAL A 129 -7.64 10.99 -0.86
N LEU A 130 -7.78 9.82 -0.22
CA LEU A 130 -9.08 9.21 0.03
C LEU A 130 -9.69 9.74 1.33
N ARG A 131 -10.95 10.20 1.22
CA ARG A 131 -11.74 10.71 2.36
C ARG A 131 -12.47 9.62 3.15
N GLN A 132 -12.49 8.42 2.60
CA GLN A 132 -13.15 7.24 3.17
C GLN A 132 -12.23 6.03 3.03
N THR A 133 -12.56 4.94 3.70
CA THR A 133 -11.85 3.66 3.59
C THR A 133 -11.74 3.22 2.13
N ASP A 134 -10.54 2.78 1.73
CA ASP A 134 -10.29 2.24 0.40
C ASP A 134 -11.18 1.00 0.16
N PRO A 135 -11.99 0.96 -0.92
CA PRO A 135 -12.82 -0.21 -1.22
C PRO A 135 -12.02 -1.51 -1.40
N ARG A 136 -10.73 -1.43 -1.76
CA ARG A 136 -9.81 -2.58 -1.82
C ARG A 136 -9.49 -3.13 -0.43
N TYR A 137 -9.46 -2.27 0.59
CA TYR A 137 -9.36 -2.73 1.97
C TYR A 137 -10.67 -3.41 2.39
N THR A 138 -11.82 -2.79 2.06
CA THR A 138 -13.14 -3.30 2.44
C THR A 138 -13.39 -4.72 1.90
N CYS A 139 -13.12 -4.99 0.62
CA CYS A 139 -13.34 -6.32 0.07
C CYS A 139 -12.41 -7.39 0.68
N GLN A 140 -11.17 -7.04 1.03
CA GLN A 140 -10.25 -7.95 1.75
C GLN A 140 -10.72 -8.19 3.20
N ARG A 141 -11.27 -7.16 3.85
CA ARG A 141 -11.88 -7.30 5.18
C ARG A 141 -13.09 -8.22 5.14
N GLU A 142 -13.97 -8.07 4.15
CA GLU A 142 -15.12 -8.96 3.95
C GLU A 142 -14.70 -10.41 3.71
N PHE A 143 -13.67 -10.62 2.89
CA PHE A 143 -13.08 -11.95 2.69
C PHE A 143 -12.58 -12.55 4.01
N ALA A 144 -11.85 -11.77 4.80
CA ALA A 144 -11.30 -12.22 6.08
C ALA A 144 -12.40 -12.55 7.11
N LEU A 145 -13.42 -11.70 7.25
CA LEU A 145 -14.58 -11.97 8.11
C LEU A 145 -15.28 -13.29 7.76
N LYS A 146 -15.32 -13.65 6.48
CA LYS A 146 -15.97 -14.88 6.01
C LYS A 146 -15.10 -16.12 6.18
N HIS A 147 -13.79 -16.00 6.01
CA HIS A 147 -12.92 -17.17 5.80
C HIS A 147 -11.88 -17.42 6.90
N LEU A 148 -11.54 -16.39 7.67
CA LEU A 148 -10.56 -16.41 8.78
C LEU A 148 -10.90 -15.41 9.91
N PRO A 149 -12.15 -15.35 10.43
CA PRO A 149 -12.54 -14.39 11.46
C PRO A 149 -11.81 -14.57 12.81
N ASP A 150 -11.36 -15.79 13.09
CA ASP A 150 -10.71 -16.16 14.34
C ASP A 150 -9.17 -16.03 14.28
N ASP A 151 -8.61 -15.58 13.16
CA ASP A 151 -7.17 -15.38 13.02
C ASP A 151 -6.70 -14.21 13.91
N PRO A 152 -5.72 -14.41 14.82
CA PRO A 152 -5.30 -13.35 15.76
C PRO A 152 -4.77 -12.09 15.08
N LEU A 153 -4.05 -12.22 13.95
CA LEU A 153 -3.53 -11.07 13.22
C LEU A 153 -4.67 -10.29 12.55
N PHE A 154 -5.64 -11.01 11.97
CA PHE A 154 -6.84 -10.37 11.42
C PHE A 154 -7.67 -9.67 12.51
N GLN A 155 -7.83 -10.27 13.68
CA GLN A 155 -8.52 -9.63 14.80
C GLN A 155 -7.84 -8.33 15.23
N LEU A 156 -6.51 -8.29 15.27
CA LEU A 156 -5.75 -7.07 15.52
C LEU A 156 -5.98 -6.02 14.41
N VAL A 157 -5.89 -6.41 13.13
CA VAL A 157 -6.22 -5.53 12.00
C VAL A 157 -7.64 -4.97 12.11
N SER A 158 -8.59 -5.80 12.55
CA SER A 158 -9.97 -5.38 12.76
C SER A 158 -10.11 -4.38 13.89
N LYS A 159 -9.45 -4.59 15.04
CA LYS A 159 -9.42 -3.61 16.14
C LYS A 159 -8.76 -2.30 15.72
N LEU A 160 -7.66 -2.36 14.96
CA LEU A 160 -6.98 -1.17 14.43
C LEU A 160 -7.91 -0.33 13.53
N TYR A 161 -8.76 -0.97 12.74
CA TYR A 161 -9.75 -0.30 11.90
C TYR A 161 -10.77 0.53 12.71
N GLU A 162 -11.09 0.10 13.93
CA GLU A 162 -11.99 0.83 14.82
C GLU A 162 -11.25 1.93 15.61
N VAL A 163 -10.00 1.66 16.01
CA VAL A 163 -9.23 2.51 16.94
C VAL A 163 -8.49 3.64 16.25
N VAL A 164 -7.83 3.38 15.11
CA VAL A 164 -6.90 4.32 14.48
C VAL A 164 -7.61 5.52 13.83
N PRO A 165 -8.71 5.35 13.06
CA PRO A 165 -9.32 6.48 12.35
C PRO A 165 -9.81 7.61 13.28
N PRO A 166 -10.51 7.35 14.41
CA PRO A 166 -10.90 8.42 15.34
C PRO A 166 -9.71 9.22 15.89
N ILE A 167 -8.61 8.54 16.23
CA ILE A 167 -7.38 9.18 16.74
C ILE A 167 -6.76 10.09 15.67
N LEU A 168 -6.68 9.61 14.43
CA LEU A 168 -6.14 10.41 13.33
C LEU A 168 -7.04 11.60 12.98
N ILE A 169 -8.36 11.48 13.13
CA ILE A 169 -9.29 12.62 12.95
C ILE A 169 -9.09 13.67 14.04
N GLU A 170 -8.90 13.24 15.30
CA GLU A 170 -8.61 14.14 16.42
C GLU A 170 -7.33 14.94 16.19
N LEU A 171 -6.24 14.27 15.76
CA LEU A 171 -4.98 14.89 15.39
C LEU A 171 -5.07 15.74 14.10
N GLY A 172 -5.82 15.28 13.11
CA GLY A 172 -6.00 15.97 11.84
C GLY A 172 -6.71 17.31 11.99
N LYS A 173 -7.69 17.42 12.91
CA LYS A 173 -8.32 18.71 13.25
C LYS A 173 -7.30 19.72 13.78
N LEU A 174 -6.36 19.27 14.62
CA LEU A 174 -5.26 20.11 15.12
C LEU A 174 -4.29 20.59 14.03
N ILE A 175 -4.09 19.80 12.97
CA ILE A 175 -3.15 20.11 11.86
C ILE A 175 -3.84 20.94 10.77
N TRP A 176 -5.10 20.63 10.42
CA TRP A 176 -5.85 21.33 9.38
C TRP A 176 -6.30 22.73 9.77
N ASP A 177 -6.42 23.03 11.07
CA ASP A 177 -6.56 24.40 11.59
C ASP A 177 -5.35 25.30 11.22
N ARG A 178 -4.26 24.73 10.70
CA ARG A 178 -3.03 25.47 10.37
C ARG A 178 -2.64 25.53 8.88
N ALA A 179 -3.23 24.73 7.98
CA ALA A 179 -2.52 24.38 6.74
C ALA A 179 -3.25 24.51 5.38
N LEU A 180 -4.53 24.89 5.30
CA LEU A 180 -5.27 24.79 4.03
C LEU A 180 -4.98 25.92 3.02
N GLY A 181 -4.20 25.59 1.98
CA GLY A 181 -4.41 26.20 0.67
C GLY A 181 -3.28 26.00 -0.32
N LEU A 182 -3.34 24.96 -1.17
CA LEU A 182 -2.62 24.97 -2.45
C LEU A 182 -3.36 24.19 -3.58
N PRO A 183 -3.28 24.68 -4.83
CA PRO A 183 -3.85 24.07 -6.02
C PRO A 183 -2.85 23.20 -6.85
N LEU A 184 -3.35 22.72 -8.00
CA LEU A 184 -2.89 21.66 -8.91
C LEU A 184 -1.52 21.87 -9.63
N GLU A 185 -0.80 20.78 -9.92
CA GLU A 185 0.56 20.75 -10.47
C GLU A 185 0.65 20.37 -11.98
N ARG A 186 1.53 21.03 -12.73
CA ARG A 186 2.02 20.65 -14.09
C ARG A 186 3.48 21.12 -14.26
N PRO A 187 4.50 20.28 -14.02
CA PRO A 187 5.88 20.77 -13.93
C PRO A 187 6.56 20.95 -15.29
N LYS A 188 7.38 22.02 -15.39
CA LYS A 188 8.48 22.18 -16.36
C LYS A 188 9.80 21.99 -15.61
N SER A 189 10.80 21.36 -16.21
CA SER A 189 12.13 21.27 -15.60
C SER A 189 12.88 22.62 -15.72
N VAL A 190 13.41 23.11 -14.60
CA VAL A 190 14.26 24.32 -14.53
C VAL A 190 15.46 24.07 -13.62
N THR A 191 16.55 24.82 -13.80
CA THR A 191 17.72 24.78 -12.90
C THR A 191 17.56 25.76 -11.75
N MET A 192 18.30 25.57 -10.65
CA MET A 192 18.35 26.56 -9.55
C MET A 192 18.81 27.94 -10.05
N GLU A 193 19.81 27.99 -10.93
CA GLU A 193 20.28 29.23 -11.55
C GLU A 193 19.18 29.93 -12.36
N TRP A 194 18.36 29.17 -13.11
CA TRP A 194 17.23 29.74 -13.84
C TRP A 194 16.19 30.34 -12.88
N LEU A 195 15.89 29.63 -11.78
CA LEU A 195 14.96 30.11 -10.75
C LEU A 195 15.47 31.38 -10.07
N GLU A 196 16.74 31.39 -9.64
CA GLU A 196 17.36 32.56 -9.02
C GLU A 196 17.34 33.76 -9.96
N ASN A 197 17.68 33.56 -11.24
CA ASN A 197 17.67 34.61 -12.24
C ASN A 197 16.25 35.11 -12.54
N TYR A 198 15.26 34.21 -12.58
CA TYR A 198 13.85 34.58 -12.73
C TYR A 198 13.36 35.42 -11.55
N CYS A 199 13.62 34.98 -10.31
CA CYS A 199 13.26 35.70 -9.10
C CYS A 199 13.96 37.07 -9.00
N ARG A 200 15.26 37.15 -9.34
CA ARG A 200 15.99 38.42 -9.37
C ARG A 200 15.42 39.40 -10.39
N LYS A 201 15.08 38.94 -11.60
CA LYS A 201 14.44 39.76 -12.63
C LYS A 201 13.07 40.27 -12.20
N ALA A 202 12.26 39.42 -11.58
CA ALA A 202 10.95 39.78 -11.06
C ALA A 202 10.99 40.76 -9.86
N ALA A 203 12.08 40.77 -9.09
CA ALA A 203 12.28 41.71 -7.98
C ALA A 203 12.77 43.11 -8.43
N THR A 204 13.26 43.23 -9.67
CA THR A 204 13.77 44.49 -10.25
C THR A 204 12.78 45.19 -11.18
N SER A 205 11.58 44.61 -11.36
CA SER A 205 10.46 45.12 -12.17
C SER A 205 9.29 45.51 -11.29
#